data_AF-A0A0M2KD48-F1
#
_entry.id   AF-A0A0M2KD48-F1
#
_cell.length_a   1.000
_cell.length_b   1.000
_cell.length_c   1.000
_cell.angle_alpha   90.00
_cell.angle_beta   90.00
_cell.angle_gamma   90.00
#
_symmetry.space_group_name_H-M   'P 1'
#
loop_
_entity.id
_entity.type
_entity.pdbx_description
1 polymer ?
#
loop_
_entity_poly.entity_id
_entity_poly.type
_entity_poly.pdbx_seq_one_letter_code
_entity_poly.pdbx_strand_id
1 'polypeptide(L)'
;MDKATEEKRNLNTDESKQFDELRARAETLDTDISRLKPLAAKAATIEGTNPCLAIVGEYHLHPDNSVYSVPELGMDARPEGILFAITTAGRCDETGRLRA
;
A
#
# COMPACT_ATOMS: atom_id res chain seq x y z
N MET A 1 31.68 -27.22 17.06
CA MET A 1 30.68 -26.17 17.35
C MET A 1 31.48 -24.93 17.69
N ASP A 2 31.04 -23.77 17.20
CA ASP A 2 31.65 -22.43 17.37
C ASP A 2 32.61 -22.00 16.27
N LYS A 3 32.02 -21.39 15.23
CA LYS A 3 32.38 -20.06 14.68
C LYS A 3 31.50 -19.75 13.46
N ALA A 4 30.17 -19.84 13.63
CA ALA A 4 29.21 -19.33 12.66
C ALA A 4 28.54 -18.06 13.22
N THR A 5 29.32 -17.21 13.88
CA THR A 5 28.84 -15.96 14.45
C THR A 5 29.78 -14.85 14.02
N GLU A 6 29.19 -13.86 13.35
CA GLU A 6 29.71 -12.49 13.25
C GLU A 6 30.69 -12.17 12.12
N GLU A 7 30.29 -12.43 10.87
CA GLU A 7 30.77 -11.64 9.74
C GLU A 7 29.74 -10.54 9.43
N LYS A 8 29.68 -9.51 10.29
CA LYS A 8 29.16 -8.20 9.88
C LYS A 8 30.17 -7.65 8.87
N ARG A 9 30.02 -8.04 7.60
CA ARG A 9 30.83 -7.49 6.50
C ARG A 9 30.50 -6.01 6.41
N ASN A 10 31.29 -5.19 7.11
CA ASN A 10 31.31 -3.75 6.90
C ASN A 10 31.66 -3.56 5.42
N LEU A 11 30.68 -3.11 4.64
CA LEU A 11 30.87 -2.82 3.22
C LEU A 11 32.04 -1.86 3.10
N ASN A 12 32.96 -2.14 2.18
CA ASN A 12 34.00 -1.15 1.88
C ASN A 12 33.35 0.09 1.24
N THR A 13 34.08 1.20 1.17
CA THR A 13 33.55 2.47 0.64
C THR A 13 33.05 2.35 -0.79
N ASP A 14 33.69 1.50 -1.61
CA ASP A 14 33.32 1.29 -3.01
C ASP A 14 32.07 0.41 -3.15
N GLU A 15 31.90 -0.60 -2.30
CA GLU A 15 30.69 -1.44 -2.25
C GLU A 15 29.48 -0.67 -1.72
N SER A 16 29.68 0.21 -0.73
CA SER A 16 28.63 1.11 -0.24
C SER A 16 28.17 2.05 -1.35
N LYS A 17 29.13 2.61 -2.10
CA LYS A 17 28.86 3.45 -3.26
C LYS A 17 28.16 2.69 -4.39
N GLN A 18 28.56 1.45 -4.66
CA GLN A 18 27.89 0.58 -5.63
C GLN A 18 26.46 0.24 -5.19
N PHE A 19 26.23 0.01 -3.90
CA PHE A 19 24.89 -0.25 -3.36
C PHE A 19 23.99 0.98 -3.47
N ASP A 20 24.51 2.16 -3.14
CA ASP A 20 23.79 3.43 -3.30
C ASP A 20 23.50 3.73 -4.78
N GLU A 21 24.44 3.42 -5.67
CA GLU A 21 24.27 3.59 -7.11
C GLU A 21 23.26 2.59 -7.69
N LEU A 22 23.24 1.34 -7.23
CA LEU A 22 22.23 0.35 -7.60
C LEU A 22 20.84 0.72 -7.09
N ARG A 23 20.74 1.31 -5.90
CA ARG A 23 19.49 1.85 -5.36
C ARG A 23 18.99 3.03 -6.18
N ALA A 24 19.86 3.98 -6.50
CA ALA A 24 19.54 5.09 -7.38
C ALA A 24 19.10 4.59 -8.77
N ARG A 25 19.78 3.56 -9.32
CA ARG A 25 19.38 2.94 -10.59
C ARG A 25 18.00 2.29 -10.51
N ALA A 26 17.69 1.59 -9.42
CA ALA A 26 16.36 1.01 -9.18
C ALA A 26 15.28 2.09 -9.02
N GLU A 27 15.62 3.26 -8.50
CA GLU A 27 14.72 4.42 -8.43
C GLU A 27 14.54 5.10 -9.80
N THR A 28 15.55 5.06 -10.68
CA THR A 28 15.50 5.61 -12.05
C THR A 28 15.02 4.63 -13.12
N LEU A 29 14.88 3.34 -12.81
CA LEU A 29 14.24 2.40 -13.73
C LEU A 29 12.78 2.85 -13.85
N ASP A 30 12.49 3.59 -14.91
CA ASP A 30 11.15 4.02 -15.27
C ASP A 30 10.40 2.78 -15.70
N THR A 31 9.71 2.26 -14.72
CA THR A 31 9.18 0.93 -14.74
C THR A 31 7.70 1.11 -15.08
N ASP A 32 7.31 0.74 -16.30
CA ASP A 32 5.91 0.52 -16.72
C ASP A 32 5.22 -0.62 -15.90
N ILE A 33 5.64 -0.84 -14.64
CA ILE A 33 5.10 -1.84 -13.73
C ILE A 33 4.23 -1.09 -12.75
N SER A 34 2.93 -1.24 -12.92
CA SER A 34 1.91 -0.91 -11.93
C SER A 34 2.41 -1.18 -10.51
N ARG A 35 2.48 -0.14 -9.68
CA ARG A 35 2.99 -0.22 -8.31
C ARG A 35 1.84 -0.37 -7.33
N LEU A 36 1.88 -1.40 -6.48
CA LEU A 36 1.00 -1.52 -5.33
C LEU A 36 1.70 -0.90 -4.11
N LYS A 37 1.07 0.11 -3.50
CA LYS A 37 1.57 0.78 -2.30
C LYS A 37 0.57 0.60 -1.17
N PRO A 38 0.98 0.09 0.01
CA PRO A 38 0.12 0.12 1.17
C PRO A 38 -0.07 1.58 1.61
N LEU A 39 -1.32 1.99 1.78
CA LEU A 39 -1.67 3.30 2.28
C LEU A 39 -2.19 3.17 3.72
N ALA A 40 -1.95 4.18 4.53
CA ALA A 40 -2.55 4.23 5.86
C ALA A 40 -4.06 4.45 5.72
N ALA A 41 -4.83 4.05 6.74
CA ALA A 41 -6.27 4.26 6.83
C ALA A 41 -6.69 5.75 7.00
N LYS A 42 -5.90 6.70 6.49
CA LYS A 42 -6.14 8.13 6.55
C LYS A 42 -6.33 8.65 5.13
N ALA A 43 -7.49 9.24 4.86
CA ALA A 43 -7.83 9.86 3.58
C ALA A 43 -6.75 10.83 3.06
N ALA A 44 -6.13 11.62 3.93
CA ALA A 44 -5.04 12.54 3.55
C ALA A 44 -3.82 11.85 2.92
N THR A 45 -3.63 10.54 3.13
CA THR A 45 -2.55 9.77 2.50
C THR A 45 -2.94 9.19 1.12
N ILE A 46 -4.21 9.32 0.75
CA ILE A 46 -4.83 8.80 -0.47
C ILE A 46 -5.20 9.95 -1.42
N GLU A 47 -5.49 11.12 -0.88
CA GLU A 47 -5.81 12.32 -1.64
C GLU A 47 -4.67 12.73 -2.59
N GLY A 48 -5.01 13.11 -3.82
CA GLY A 48 -4.04 13.44 -4.87
C GLY A 48 -3.38 12.22 -5.53
N THR A 49 -3.75 10.99 -5.13
CA THR A 49 -3.38 9.79 -5.88
C THR A 49 -4.36 9.54 -7.03
N ASN A 50 -3.86 9.02 -8.15
CA ASN A 50 -4.67 8.63 -9.30
C ASN A 50 -4.49 7.11 -9.57
N PRO A 51 -4.98 6.23 -8.66
CA PRO A 51 -4.79 4.79 -8.76
C PRO A 51 -5.62 4.19 -9.90
N CYS A 52 -5.11 3.17 -10.58
CA CYS A 52 -5.92 2.33 -11.47
C CYS A 52 -6.68 1.23 -10.70
N LEU A 53 -6.18 0.85 -9.51
CA LEU A 53 -6.77 -0.14 -8.62
C LEU A 53 -6.64 0.35 -7.18
N ALA A 54 -7.75 0.33 -6.43
CA ALA A 54 -7.75 0.57 -4.99
C ALA A 54 -8.49 -0.56 -4.28
N ILE A 55 -7.87 -1.07 -3.22
CA ILE A 55 -8.43 -2.13 -2.39
C ILE A 55 -8.57 -1.56 -0.98
N VAL A 56 -9.81 -1.49 -0.48
CA VAL A 56 -10.11 -1.04 0.88
C VAL A 56 -10.36 -2.27 1.74
N GLY A 57 -9.43 -2.52 2.66
CA GLY A 57 -9.52 -3.58 3.66
C GLY A 57 -10.43 -3.19 4.82
N GLU A 58 -11.14 -4.16 5.39
CA GLU A 58 -11.96 -3.98 6.60
C GLU A 58 -12.84 -2.73 6.57
N TYR A 59 -13.58 -2.56 5.47
CA TYR A 59 -14.24 -1.28 5.20
C TYR A 59 -15.12 -0.77 6.36
N HIS A 60 -15.85 -1.67 7.02
CA HIS A 60 -16.73 -1.33 8.15
C HIS A 60 -15.99 -0.82 9.41
N LEU A 61 -14.68 -1.06 9.52
CA LEU A 61 -13.88 -0.63 10.67
C LEU A 61 -13.42 0.82 10.53
N HIS A 62 -13.57 1.42 9.35
CA HIS A 62 -13.24 2.82 9.16
C HIS A 62 -14.28 3.74 9.81
N PRO A 63 -13.84 4.85 10.45
CA PRO A 63 -14.72 5.75 11.16
C PRO A 63 -15.68 6.51 10.24
N ASP A 64 -15.31 6.66 8.96
CA ASP A 64 -16.06 7.39 7.96
C ASP A 64 -15.84 6.78 6.55
N ASN A 65 -16.61 7.28 5.57
CA ASN A 65 -16.54 6.84 4.18
C ASN A 65 -15.30 7.37 3.43
N SER A 66 -14.42 8.12 4.09
CA SER A 66 -13.38 8.90 3.41
C SER A 66 -12.37 8.03 2.67
N VAL A 67 -12.07 6.83 3.19
CA VAL A 67 -11.14 5.88 2.58
C VAL A 67 -11.67 5.22 1.30
N TYR A 68 -12.98 5.30 1.05
CA TYR A 68 -13.61 4.82 -0.18
C TYR A 68 -13.85 5.98 -1.15
N SER A 69 -14.41 7.09 -0.67
CA SER A 69 -14.78 8.24 -1.51
C SER A 69 -13.58 8.98 -2.09
N VAL A 70 -12.45 9.04 -1.39
CA VAL A 70 -11.24 9.71 -1.90
C VAL A 70 -10.61 8.96 -3.09
N PRO A 71 -10.36 7.64 -3.02
CA PRO A 71 -9.91 6.90 -4.20
C PRO A 71 -10.94 6.87 -5.32
N GLU A 72 -12.24 6.82 -5.02
CA GLU A 72 -13.31 6.93 -6.03
C GLU A 72 -13.22 8.24 -6.83
N LEU A 73 -13.10 9.37 -6.13
CA LEU A 73 -12.91 10.68 -6.77
C LEU A 73 -11.58 10.76 -7.56
N GLY A 74 -10.50 10.20 -7.01
CA GLY A 74 -9.20 10.14 -7.69
C GLY A 74 -9.22 9.27 -8.95
N MET A 75 -10.07 8.24 -8.98
CA MET A 75 -10.28 7.35 -10.11
C MET A 75 -11.18 7.91 -11.20
N ASP A 76 -12.07 8.87 -10.90
CA ASP A 76 -12.95 9.49 -11.91
C ASP A 76 -12.15 10.18 -13.04
N ALA A 77 -10.89 10.55 -12.75
CA ALA A 77 -9.93 11.00 -13.77
C ALA A 77 -9.48 9.88 -14.74
N ARG A 78 -9.87 8.61 -14.54
CA ARG A 78 -9.53 7.44 -15.36
C ARG A 78 -10.79 6.67 -15.80
N PRO A 79 -10.90 6.30 -17.09
CA PRO A 79 -12.08 5.64 -17.61
C PRO A 79 -12.30 4.17 -17.15
N GLU A 80 -11.33 3.52 -16.51
CA GLU A 80 -11.38 2.09 -16.14
C GLU A 80 -10.78 1.82 -14.73
N GLY A 81 -11.05 2.71 -13.76
CA GLY A 81 -10.61 2.51 -12.39
C GLY A 81 -11.36 1.38 -11.69
N ILE A 82 -10.64 0.49 -10.99
CA ILE A 82 -11.25 -0.60 -10.21
C ILE A 82 -11.13 -0.28 -8.71
N LEU A 83 -12.26 -0.15 -8.04
CA LEU A 83 -12.35 0.01 -6.58
C LEU A 83 -12.98 -1.25 -5.96
N PHE A 84 -12.25 -1.91 -5.06
CA PHE A 84 -12.68 -3.13 -4.39
C PHE A 84 -12.67 -2.96 -2.87
N ALA A 85 -13.82 -3.06 -2.23
CA ALA A 85 -13.93 -3.02 -0.77
C ALA A 85 -14.15 -4.42 -0.21
N ILE A 86 -13.26 -4.87 0.67
CA ILE A 86 -13.41 -6.11 1.43
C ILE A 86 -13.82 -5.77 2.86
N THR A 87 -14.74 -6.55 3.41
CA THR A 87 -15.25 -6.34 4.77
C THR A 87 -15.44 -7.69 5.44
N THR A 88 -15.07 -7.79 6.73
CA THR A 88 -15.35 -8.96 7.55
C THR A 88 -16.63 -8.82 8.38
N ALA A 89 -17.44 -7.78 8.13
CA ALA A 89 -18.75 -7.64 8.78
C ALA A 89 -19.60 -8.88 8.49
N GLY A 90 -19.64 -9.81 9.44
CA GLY A 90 -20.61 -10.90 9.48
C GLY A 90 -22.01 -10.30 9.38
N ARG A 91 -22.94 -11.00 8.71
CA ARG A 91 -24.32 -10.55 8.46
C ARG A 91 -24.85 -9.78 9.68
N CYS A 92 -25.24 -8.52 9.46
CA CYS A 92 -26.05 -7.80 10.42
C CYS A 92 -27.35 -8.57 10.64
N ASP A 93 -27.73 -8.81 11.90
CA ASP A 93 -29.10 -9.19 12.20
C ASP A 93 -30.05 -8.00 11.92
N GLU A 94 -31.37 -8.24 11.97
CA GLU A 94 -32.41 -7.23 11.72
C GLU A 94 -32.31 -6.00 12.66
N THR A 95 -31.44 -6.05 13.68
CA THR A 95 -31.17 -4.98 14.63
C THR A 95 -29.86 -4.22 14.37
N GLY A 96 -29.13 -4.55 13.30
CA GLY A 96 -27.90 -3.86 12.90
C GLY A 96 -26.69 -4.20 13.79
N ARG A 97 -26.73 -5.28 14.59
CA ARG A 97 -25.61 -5.71 15.41
C ARG A 97 -24.78 -6.76 14.69
N LEU A 98 -23.46 -6.56 14.68
CA LEU A 98 -22.50 -7.51 14.13
C LEU A 98 -22.42 -8.72 15.05
N ARG A 99 -22.73 -9.91 14.51
CA ARG A 99 -22.43 -11.18 15.18
C ARG A 99 -21.14 -11.75 14.60
N ALA A 100 -20.16 -11.97 15.47
CA ALA A 100 -18.96 -12.75 15.19
C ALA A 100 -19.29 -14.24 15.14
#